data_AF-A0A0A9EDH8-F1
#
_entry.id   AF-A0A0A9EDH8-F1
#
_cell.length_a   1.000
_cell.length_b   1.000
_cell.length_c   1.000
_cell.angle_alpha   90.00
_cell.angle_beta   90.00
_cell.angle_gamma   90.00
#
_symmetry.space_group_name_H-M   'P 1'
#
loop_
_entity.id
_entity.type
_entity.pdbx_description
1 polymer ?
#
loop_
_entity_poly.entity_id
_entity_poly.type
_entity_poly.pdbx_seq_one_letter_code
_entity_poly.pdbx_strand_id
1 'polypeptide(L)'
;MLASMQERGLCPDFVLCIGDDRSDEDMFQLITSAACGDSLASTAEVFACTVGRKPSKAKYYLDDAAEVVRLMQGLAYVSEELALANPPDEDSSLDVWE
;
A
#
# COMPACT_ATOMS: atom_id res chain seq x y z
N MET A 1 2.32 -4.86 -11.74
CA MET A 1 2.74 -4.10 -10.54
C MET A 1 3.61 -4.96 -9.63
N LEU A 2 3.08 -5.93 -8.87
CA LEU A 2 3.90 -6.75 -7.96
C LEU A 2 5.04 -7.49 -8.67
N ALA A 3 4.75 -8.13 -9.82
CA ALA A 3 5.78 -8.73 -10.66
C ALA A 3 6.87 -7.72 -11.08
N SER A 4 6.48 -6.51 -11.49
CA SER A 4 7.41 -5.44 -11.86
C SER A 4 8.23 -4.90 -10.68
N MET A 5 7.69 -4.95 -9.45
CA MET A 5 8.44 -4.61 -8.24
C MET A 5 9.47 -5.71 -7.95
N GLN A 6 9.06 -6.98 -8.05
CA GLN A 6 9.95 -8.13 -7.88
C GLN A 6 11.10 -8.14 -8.91
N GLU A 7 10.81 -7.81 -10.18
CA GLU A 7 11.83 -7.64 -11.23
C GLU A 7 12.85 -6.54 -10.90
N ARG A 8 12.44 -5.52 -10.14
CA ARG A 8 13.31 -4.45 -9.65
C ARG A 8 13.99 -4.79 -8.32
N GLY A 9 13.83 -6.02 -7.82
CA GLY A 9 14.34 -6.45 -6.52
C GLY A 9 13.62 -5.80 -5.33
N LEU A 10 12.43 -5.22 -5.54
CA LEU A 10 11.61 -4.61 -4.50
C LEU A 10 10.56 -5.61 -4.02
N CYS A 11 10.60 -5.92 -2.72
CA CYS A 11 9.59 -6.75 -2.06
C CYS A 11 8.77 -5.87 -1.12
N PRO A 12 7.51 -5.52 -1.46
CA PRO A 12 6.70 -4.68 -0.59
C PRO A 12 6.38 -5.38 0.73
N ASP A 13 6.54 -4.64 1.82
CA ASP A 13 6.24 -5.00 3.20
C ASP A 13 4.94 -4.36 3.72
N PHE A 14 4.37 -3.42 2.97
CA PHE A 14 3.07 -2.83 3.23
C PHE A 14 2.29 -2.70 1.93
N VAL A 15 1.03 -3.10 1.95
CA VAL A 15 0.13 -3.03 0.80
C VAL A 15 -1.25 -2.55 1.21
N LEU A 16 -1.68 -1.43 0.65
CA LEU A 16 -3.02 -0.87 0.79
C LEU A 16 -3.74 -0.93 -0.56
N CYS A 17 -4.86 -1.65 -0.61
CA CYS A 17 -5.71 -1.81 -1.79
C CYS A 17 -7.11 -1.28 -1.44
N ILE A 18 -7.60 -0.30 -2.20
CA ILE A 18 -8.90 0.33 -1.98
C ILE A 18 -9.69 0.30 -3.29
N GLY A 19 -10.95 -0.14 -3.22
CA GLY A 19 -11.84 -0.20 -4.39
C GLY A 19 -13.32 -0.17 -4.02
N ASP A 20 -14.17 0.35 -4.89
CA ASP A 20 -15.58 0.63 -4.63
C ASP A 20 -16.55 -0.25 -5.42
N ASP A 21 -16.08 -1.08 -6.36
CA ASP A 21 -16.97 -1.78 -7.28
C ASP A 21 -16.70 -3.30 -7.36
N ARG A 22 -17.31 -3.96 -8.34
CA ARG A 22 -17.17 -5.41 -8.54
C ARG A 22 -15.81 -5.77 -9.15
N SER A 23 -15.22 -4.88 -9.94
CA SER A 23 -13.95 -5.12 -10.61
C SER A 23 -12.79 -5.24 -9.61
N ASP A 24 -12.90 -4.60 -8.45
CA ASP A 24 -11.89 -4.63 -7.40
C ASP A 24 -11.89 -5.94 -6.58
N GLU A 25 -12.99 -6.71 -6.63
CA GLU A 25 -13.16 -7.92 -5.81
C GLU A 25 -12.10 -8.99 -6.08
N ASP A 26 -11.75 -9.18 -7.35
CA ASP A 26 -10.70 -10.13 -7.71
C ASP A 26 -9.32 -9.64 -7.27
N MET A 27 -9.10 -8.30 -7.26
CA MET A 27 -7.87 -7.71 -6.74
C MET A 27 -7.72 -7.94 -5.23
N PHE A 28 -8.78 -7.76 -4.44
CA PHE A 28 -8.77 -8.00 -2.99
C PHE A 28 -8.38 -9.44 -2.65
N GLN A 29 -8.94 -10.40 -3.39
CA GLN A 29 -8.65 -11.81 -3.20
C GLN A 29 -7.19 -12.14 -3.57
N LEU A 30 -6.75 -11.66 -4.73
CA LEU A 30 -5.39 -11.91 -5.22
C LEU A 30 -4.35 -11.37 -4.26
N ILE A 31 -4.50 -10.12 -3.81
CA ILE A 31 -3.48 -9.47 -2.99
C ILE A 31 -3.40 -10.04 -1.58
N THR A 32 -4.54 -10.46 -1.03
CA THR A 32 -4.59 -11.18 0.24
C THR A 32 -3.91 -12.55 0.13
N SER A 33 -4.07 -13.24 -1.01
CA SER A 33 -3.37 -14.52 -1.24
C SER A 33 -1.89 -14.36 -1.55
N ALA A 34 -1.48 -13.24 -2.15
CA ALA A 34 -0.08 -12.94 -2.47
C ALA A 34 0.78 -12.72 -1.22
N ALA A 35 0.18 -12.33 -0.08
CA ALA A 35 0.85 -12.29 1.21
C ALA A 35 1.43 -13.65 1.65
N CYS A 36 0.90 -14.76 1.11
CA CYS A 36 1.37 -16.10 1.38
C CYS A 36 2.41 -16.61 0.36
N GLY A 37 2.79 -15.81 -0.65
CA GLY A 37 3.71 -16.20 -1.74
C GLY A 37 4.98 -15.34 -1.82
N ASP A 38 5.81 -15.58 -2.85
CA ASP A 38 7.12 -14.93 -3.02
C ASP A 38 7.08 -13.46 -3.50
N SER A 39 5.88 -12.90 -3.71
CA SER A 39 5.72 -11.55 -4.30
C SER A 39 5.71 -10.42 -3.28
N LEU A 40 5.56 -10.73 -1.99
CA LEU A 40 5.56 -9.77 -0.87
C LEU A 40 6.67 -10.18 0.13
N ALA A 41 7.09 -9.23 0.97
CA ALA A 41 7.96 -9.56 2.10
C ALA A 41 7.26 -10.54 3.05
N SER A 42 8.01 -11.39 3.76
CA SER A 42 7.44 -12.35 4.72
C SER A 42 6.74 -11.67 5.91
N THR A 43 7.08 -10.41 6.18
CA THR A 43 6.47 -9.56 7.21
C THR A 43 5.38 -8.66 6.65
N ALA A 44 4.96 -8.86 5.40
CA ALA A 44 4.12 -7.90 4.73
C ALA A 44 2.73 -7.78 5.37
N GLU A 45 2.29 -6.55 5.61
CA GLU A 45 0.95 -6.25 6.06
C GLU A 45 0.07 -5.82 4.87
N VAL A 46 -1.03 -6.55 4.68
CA VAL A 46 -1.97 -6.32 3.58
C VAL A 46 -3.32 -5.83 4.09
N PHE A 47 -3.73 -4.67 3.57
CA PHE A 47 -4.98 -4.00 3.87
C PHE A 47 -5.82 -3.87 2.59
N ALA A 48 -6.75 -4.80 2.40
CA ALA A 48 -7.77 -4.70 1.37
C ALA A 48 -9.04 -4.07 1.94
N CYS A 49 -9.45 -2.94 1.35
CA CYS A 49 -10.56 -2.12 1.81
C CYS A 49 -11.57 -1.91 0.68
N THR A 50 -12.84 -2.19 0.95
CA THR A 50 -13.90 -1.78 0.03
C THR A 50 -14.50 -0.43 0.44
N VAL A 51 -14.92 0.39 -0.52
CA VAL A 51 -15.62 1.66 -0.23
C VAL A 51 -17.12 1.40 -0.18
N GLY A 52 -17.74 1.86 0.89
CA GLY A 52 -19.14 1.60 1.24
C GLY A 52 -19.32 0.28 1.98
N ARG A 53 -20.38 0.21 2.78
CA ARG A 53 -20.77 -1.01 3.50
C ARG A 53 -21.55 -1.94 2.58
N LYS A 54 -20.84 -2.87 1.94
CA LYS A 54 -21.40 -3.84 0.99
C LYS A 54 -20.74 -5.22 1.15
N PRO A 55 -21.38 -6.31 0.69
CA PRO A 55 -20.69 -7.59 0.57
C PRO A 55 -19.44 -7.44 -0.29
N SER A 56 -18.29 -7.87 0.23
CA SER A 56 -16.99 -7.78 -0.45
C SER A 56 -16.05 -8.88 0.06
N LYS A 57 -15.06 -9.24 -0.77
CA LYS A 57 -13.90 -10.07 -0.44
C LYS A 57 -12.83 -9.27 0.34
N ALA A 58 -12.91 -7.94 0.36
CA ALA A 58 -12.06 -7.10 1.20
C ALA A 58 -12.30 -7.39 2.69
N LYS A 59 -11.22 -7.34 3.48
CA LYS A 59 -11.30 -7.56 4.94
C LYS A 59 -11.85 -6.33 5.68
N TYR A 60 -11.57 -5.14 5.15
CA TYR A 60 -11.94 -3.87 5.76
C TYR A 60 -12.87 -3.10 4.83
N TYR A 61 -13.52 -2.06 5.38
CA TYR A 61 -14.29 -1.12 4.59
C TYR A 61 -14.02 0.31 5.06
N LEU A 62 -14.24 1.27 4.15
CA LEU A 62 -14.33 2.70 4.41
C LEU A 62 -15.76 3.14 4.10
N ASP A 63 -16.37 4.00 4.90
CA ASP A 63 -17.80 4.33 4.76
C ASP A 63 -18.10 5.02 3.41
N ASP A 64 -17.21 5.91 2.96
CA ASP A 64 -17.36 6.66 1.71
C ASP A 64 -16.01 7.15 1.16
N ALA A 65 -16.06 7.84 0.02
CA ALA A 65 -14.87 8.41 -0.62
C ALA A 65 -14.18 9.49 0.22
N ALA A 66 -14.89 10.19 1.12
CA ALA A 66 -14.27 11.18 2.00
C ALA A 66 -13.40 10.51 3.07
N GLU A 67 -13.78 9.32 3.53
CA GLU A 67 -12.91 8.50 4.39
C GLU A 67 -11.63 8.06 3.69
N VAL A 68 -11.68 7.72 2.40
CA VAL A 68 -10.48 7.41 1.59
C VAL A 68 -9.52 8.59 1.58
N VAL A 69 -10.05 9.80 1.34
CA VAL A 69 -9.25 11.03 1.35
C VAL A 69 -8.62 11.26 2.72
N ARG A 70 -9.39 11.13 3.80
CA ARG A 70 -8.88 11.29 5.18
C ARG A 70 -7.79 10.27 5.52
N LEU A 71 -7.95 9.01 5.11
CA LEU A 71 -6.94 7.97 5.30
C LEU A 71 -5.64 8.34 4.59
N MET A 72 -5.71 8.74 3.32
CA MET A 72 -4.52 9.12 2.54
C MET A 72 -3.84 10.36 3.09
N GLN A 73 -4.60 11.35 3.55
CA GLN A 73 -4.07 12.53 4.23
C GLN A 73 -3.34 12.16 5.53
N GLY A 74 -3.90 11.25 6.32
CA GLY A 74 -3.24 10.76 7.54
C GLY A 74 -1.91 10.06 7.24
N LEU A 75 -1.88 9.20 6.21
CA LEU A 75 -0.65 8.53 5.78
C LEU A 75 0.41 9.53 5.29
N ALA A 76 0.01 10.52 4.48
CA ALA A 76 0.91 11.56 4.01
C ALA A 76 1.51 12.38 5.16
N TYR A 77 0.67 12.79 6.12
CA TYR A 77 1.13 13.54 7.31
C TYR A 77 2.16 12.76 8.12
N VAL A 78 1.88 11.48 8.44
CA VAL A 78 2.82 10.64 9.19
C VAL A 78 4.12 10.41 8.42
N SER A 79 4.02 10.23 7.09
CA SER A 79 5.18 10.08 6.22
C SER A 79 6.11 11.30 6.26
N GLU A 80 5.56 12.51 6.28
CA GLU A 80 6.33 13.76 6.39
C GLU A 80 6.99 13.91 7.76
N GLU A 81 6.25 13.64 8.84
CA GLU A 81 6.80 13.68 10.20
C GLU A 81 7.97 12.69 10.38
N LEU A 82 7.85 11.49 9.81
CA LEU A 82 8.94 10.50 9.81
C LEU A 82 10.16 10.95 9.00
N ALA A 83 9.96 11.63 7.87
CA ALA A 83 11.03 12.17 7.06
C ALA A 83 11.76 13.33 7.76
N LEU A 84 11.05 14.16 8.53
CA LEU A 84 11.65 15.21 9.34
C LEU A 84 12.40 14.65 10.56
N ALA A 85 11.89 13.57 11.16
CA ALA A 85 12.53 12.91 12.29
C ALA A 85 13.82 12.16 11.89
N ASN A 86 13.93 11.73 10.63
CA ASN A 86 15.10 11.07 10.06
C ASN A 86 15.65 11.90 8.89
N PRO A 87 16.37 13.00 9.16
CA PRO A 87 16.95 13.81 8.10
C PRO A 87 17.85 12.92 7.20
N PRO A 88 17.81 13.10 5.87
CA PRO A 88 18.68 12.34 4.99
C PRO A 88 20.14 12.62 5.36
N ASP A 89 20.95 11.56 5.47
CA ASP A 89 22.39 11.68 5.63
C ASP A 89 22.95 12.54 4.49
N GLU A 90 23.69 13.62 4.80
CA GLU A 90 24.22 14.60 3.82
C GLU A 90 25.13 13.99 2.73
N ASP A 91 25.46 12.70 2.81
CA ASP A 91 26.35 11.99 1.88
C ASP A 91 25.62 11.37 0.66
N SER A 92 24.29 11.27 0.67
CA SER A 92 23.55 10.63 -0.44
C SER A 92 23.32 11.55 -1.65
N SER A 93 23.78 12.81 -1.62
CA SER A 93 23.58 13.78 -2.70
C SER A 93 24.54 13.60 -3.88
N LEU A 94 25.55 12.72 -3.77
CA LEU A 94 26.56 12.51 -4.81
C LEU A 94 26.16 11.46 -5.87
N ASP A 95 25.13 10.65 -5.63
CA ASP A 95 24.82 9.50 -6.51
C ASP A 95 23.66 9.73 -7.51
N VAL A 96 23.16 10.96 -7.68
CA VAL A 96 21.97 11.23 -8.52
C VAL A 96 22.31 11.69 -9.95
N TRP A 97 23.58 11.92 -10.30
CA TRP A 97 23.95 12.42 -11.64
C TRP A 97 25.21 11.80 -12.28
N GLU A 98 25.35 10.47 -12.25
CA GLU A 98 26.20 9.73 -13.22
C GLU A 98 25.47 8.56 -13.87
#